data_AF-A0A2X2BUE2-F1
#
_entry.id   AF-A0A2X2BUE2-F1
#
_cell.length_a   1.000
_cell.length_b   1.000
_cell.length_c   1.000
_cell.angle_alpha   90.00
_cell.angle_beta   90.00
_cell.angle_gamma   90.00
#
_symmetry.space_group_name_H-M   'P 1'
#
loop_
_entity.id
_entity.type
_entity.pdbx_description
1 polymer ?
#
loop_
_entity_poly.entity_id
_entity_poly.type
_entity_poly.pdbx_seq_one_letter_code
_entity_poly.pdbx_strand_id
1 'polypeptide(L)'
;MWENIEIHIVGLQIDIEHQAMTTCLAKQSQCRETRAKMIGERLAKAGIAGAWEGASALAKGGQVTRGHFARFLVNEGHVASVNKVFKRYLAKGKNRLCTATMVLNW
;
A
#
# COMPACT_ATOMS: atom_id res chain seq x y z
N MET A 1 1.95 -14.24 -4.89
CA MET A 1 2.73 -13.67 -6.01
C MET A 1 2.97 -14.80 -6.98
N TRP A 2 2.94 -14.53 -8.28
CA TRP A 2 3.36 -15.52 -9.27
C TRP A 2 4.75 -15.08 -9.76
N GLU A 3 5.78 -15.90 -9.57
CA GLU A 3 7.16 -15.58 -9.99
C GLU A 3 7.69 -14.21 -9.52
N ASN A 4 7.39 -13.78 -8.29
CA ASN A 4 7.70 -12.42 -7.77
C ASN A 4 7.07 -11.25 -8.56
N ILE A 5 6.05 -11.53 -9.37
CA ILE A 5 5.30 -10.55 -10.14
C ILE A 5 3.93 -10.32 -9.47
N GLU A 6 3.58 -9.04 -9.37
CA GLU A 6 2.23 -8.60 -9.00
C GLU A 6 1.37 -8.66 -10.27
N ILE A 7 0.36 -9.53 -10.28
CA ILE A 7 -0.59 -9.67 -11.37
C ILE A 7 -1.97 -9.20 -10.91
N HIS A 8 -2.71 -8.54 -11.80
CA HIS A 8 -4.09 -8.12 -11.56
C HIS A 8 -5.00 -8.96 -12.46
N ILE A 9 -5.90 -9.73 -11.86
CA ILE A 9 -6.84 -10.60 -12.56
C ILE A 9 -8.23 -9.99 -12.42
N VAL A 10 -8.95 -9.84 -13.53
CA VAL A 10 -10.34 -9.36 -13.55
C VAL A 10 -11.26 -10.56 -13.67
N GLY A 11 -12.18 -10.71 -12.70
CA GLY A 11 -13.26 -11.69 -12.79
C GLY A 11 -14.50 -11.05 -13.44
N LEU A 12 -15.08 -11.72 -14.43
CA LEU A 12 -16.33 -11.33 -15.08
C LEU A 12 -17.38 -12.41 -14.81
N GLN A 13 -18.62 -11.99 -14.55
CA GLN A 13 -19.76 -12.89 -14.29
C GLN A 13 -19.49 -13.92 -13.16
N ILE A 14 -18.80 -13.49 -12.11
CA ILE A 14 -18.53 -14.30 -10.93
C ILE A 14 -19.62 -14.10 -9.89
N ASP A 15 -19.86 -15.15 -9.08
CA ASP A 15 -20.64 -15.02 -7.87
C ASP A 15 -19.85 -14.22 -6.82
N ILE A 16 -20.39 -13.06 -6.44
CA ILE A 16 -19.76 -12.12 -5.50
C ILE A 16 -19.92 -12.55 -4.03
N GLU A 17 -20.84 -13.47 -3.75
CA GLU A 17 -21.10 -13.98 -2.40
C GLU A 17 -20.33 -15.27 -2.10
N HIS A 18 -19.65 -15.84 -3.11
CA HIS A 18 -18.94 -17.09 -2.97
C HIS A 18 -17.90 -17.04 -1.83
N GLN A 19 -18.10 -17.88 -0.81
CA GLN A 19 -17.38 -17.84 0.46
C GLN A 19 -15.85 -17.86 0.32
N ALA A 20 -15.32 -18.67 -0.60
CA ALA A 20 -13.88 -18.73 -0.83
C ALA A 20 -13.31 -17.40 -1.34
N MET A 21 -14.08 -16.69 -2.17
CA MET A 21 -13.67 -15.41 -2.76
C MET A 21 -13.74 -14.30 -1.72
N THR A 22 -14.86 -14.18 -1.00
CA THR A 22 -15.02 -13.18 0.06
C THR A 22 -13.96 -13.36 1.15
N THR A 23 -13.69 -14.60 1.55
CA THR A 23 -12.60 -14.93 2.50
C THR A 23 -11.23 -14.52 1.96
N CYS A 24 -10.95 -14.80 0.69
CA CYS A 24 -9.69 -14.41 0.06
C CYS A 24 -9.54 -12.88 -0.02
N LEU A 25 -10.59 -12.16 -0.43
CA LEU A 25 -10.60 -10.70 -0.51
C LEU A 25 -10.41 -10.05 0.86
N ALA A 26 -11.04 -10.60 1.91
CA ALA A 26 -10.87 -10.15 3.29
C ALA A 26 -9.41 -10.32 3.75
N LYS A 27 -8.80 -11.49 3.52
CA LYS A 27 -7.37 -11.72 3.83
C LYS A 27 -6.47 -10.75 3.07
N GLN A 28 -6.72 -10.53 1.78
CA GLN A 28 -5.95 -9.57 0.98
C GLN A 28 -6.08 -8.13 1.49
N SER A 29 -7.29 -7.73 1.87
CA SER A 29 -7.57 -6.43 2.49
C SER A 29 -6.75 -6.22 3.75
N GLN A 30 -6.75 -7.21 4.65
CA GLN A 30 -5.98 -7.16 5.89
C GLN A 30 -4.46 -7.06 5.62
N CYS A 31 -3.94 -7.85 4.68
CA CYS A 31 -2.54 -7.76 4.28
C CYS A 31 -2.17 -6.37 3.74
N ARG A 32 -3.06 -5.73 2.98
CA ARG A 32 -2.84 -4.35 2.49
C ARG A 32 -2.80 -3.34 3.62
N GLU A 33 -3.68 -3.47 4.60
CA GLU A 33 -3.71 -2.60 5.77
C GLU A 33 -2.45 -2.74 6.63
N THR A 34 -2.06 -3.98 6.97
CA THR A 34 -0.82 -4.25 7.73
C THR A 34 0.39 -3.65 7.02
N ARG A 35 0.47 -3.81 5.70
CA ARG A 35 1.55 -3.22 4.91
C ARG A 35 1.51 -1.69 4.92
N ALA A 36 0.34 -1.08 4.85
CA ALA A 36 0.22 0.37 4.90
C ALA A 36 0.70 0.93 6.26
N LYS A 37 0.35 0.29 7.37
CA LYS A 37 0.86 0.65 8.70
C LYS A 37 2.40 0.55 8.77
N MET A 38 2.97 -0.55 8.27
CA MET A 38 4.44 -0.70 8.19
C MET A 38 5.12 0.40 7.35
N ILE A 39 4.49 0.84 6.25
CA ILE A 39 5.02 1.97 5.45
C ILE A 39 5.01 3.25 6.27
N GLY A 40 3.92 3.51 7.02
CA GLY A 40 3.82 4.64 7.94
C GLY A 40 4.92 4.65 9.00
N GLU A 41 5.16 3.51 9.66
CA GLU A 41 6.23 3.37 10.66
C GLU A 41 7.63 3.62 10.08
N ARG A 42 7.90 3.09 8.87
CA ARG A 42 9.19 3.32 8.21
C ARG A 42 9.37 4.78 7.78
N LEU A 43 8.30 5.47 7.39
CA LEU A 43 8.32 6.90 7.11
C LEU A 43 8.56 7.72 8.38
N ALA A 44 7.94 7.34 9.50
CA ALA A 44 8.19 7.97 10.80
C ALA A 44 9.65 7.85 11.21
N LYS A 45 10.26 6.67 11.05
CA LYS A 45 11.71 6.46 11.28
C LYS A 45 12.60 7.28 10.33
N ALA A 46 12.09 7.68 9.17
CA ALA A 46 12.78 8.56 8.22
C ALA A 46 12.52 10.06 8.46
N GLY A 47 11.87 10.42 9.58
CA GLY A 47 11.57 11.81 9.95
C GLY A 47 10.23 12.34 9.44
N ILE A 48 9.37 11.47 8.89
CA ILE A 48 8.05 11.85 8.38
C ILE A 48 6.97 11.16 9.23
N ALA A 49 6.59 11.80 10.33
CA ALA A 49 5.56 11.31 11.24
C ALA A 49 4.14 11.45 10.65
N GLY A 50 3.18 10.67 11.16
CA GLY A 50 1.76 10.79 10.78
C GLY A 50 1.39 10.26 9.38
N ALA A 51 2.31 9.57 8.70
CA ALA A 51 2.10 9.15 7.33
C ALA A 51 0.99 8.12 7.14
N TRP A 52 0.79 7.22 8.11
CA TRP A 52 -0.31 6.25 8.07
C TRP A 52 -1.66 6.95 8.24
N GLU A 53 -1.78 7.81 9.25
CA GLU A 53 -2.99 8.53 9.61
C GLU A 53 -3.42 9.45 8.47
N GLY A 54 -2.48 10.22 7.90
CA GLY A 54 -2.76 11.10 6.78
C GLY A 54 -3.13 10.34 5.51
N ALA A 55 -2.47 9.23 5.21
CA ALA A 55 -2.85 8.38 4.08
C ALA A 55 -4.20 7.69 4.28
N SER A 56 -4.53 7.29 5.52
CA SER A 56 -5.80 6.66 5.88
C SER A 56 -6.97 7.66 5.78
N ALA A 57 -6.78 8.89 6.26
CA ALA A 57 -7.76 9.96 6.13
C ALA A 57 -8.10 10.25 4.66
N LEU A 58 -7.08 10.25 3.78
CA LEU A 58 -7.26 10.43 2.34
C LEU A 58 -7.97 9.24 1.65
N ALA A 59 -7.92 8.05 2.26
CA ALA A 59 -8.61 6.87 1.74
C ALA A 59 -10.12 6.88 2.06
N LYS A 60 -10.61 7.76 2.94
CA LYS A 60 -12.03 7.94 3.30
C LYS A 60 -12.72 6.61 3.68
N GLY A 61 -12.05 5.78 4.47
CA GLY A 61 -12.55 4.44 4.87
C GLY A 61 -12.35 3.35 3.82
N GLY A 62 -11.80 3.69 2.64
CA GLY A 62 -11.38 2.74 1.62
C GLY A 62 -9.98 2.14 1.86
N GLN A 63 -9.56 1.29 0.93
CA GLN A 63 -8.23 0.66 0.98
C GLN A 63 -7.11 1.69 0.80
N VAL A 64 -6.15 1.69 1.72
CA VAL A 64 -4.99 2.59 1.64
C VAL A 64 -4.02 2.13 0.54
N THR A 65 -3.71 3.03 -0.38
CA THR A 65 -2.80 2.76 -1.50
C THR A 65 -1.57 3.66 -1.45
N ARG A 66 -0.55 3.33 -2.25
CA ARG A 66 0.63 4.17 -2.44
C ARG A 66 0.29 5.60 -2.91
N GLY A 67 -0.81 5.77 -3.64
CA GLY A 67 -1.28 7.08 -4.08
C GLY A 67 -1.71 7.97 -2.91
N HIS A 68 -2.31 7.39 -1.85
CA HIS A 68 -2.71 8.15 -0.66
C HIS A 68 -1.49 8.64 0.12
N PHE A 69 -0.46 7.80 0.30
CA PHE A 69 0.82 8.22 0.87
C PHE A 69 1.48 9.33 0.03
N ALA A 70 1.46 9.20 -1.29
CA ALA A 70 2.07 10.21 -2.14
C ALA A 70 1.36 11.57 -2.04
N ARG A 71 0.04 11.56 -1.90
CA ARG A 71 -0.76 12.77 -1.71
C ARG A 71 -0.53 13.39 -0.33
N PHE A 72 -0.48 12.58 0.73
CA PHE A 72 -0.09 13.05 2.07
C PHE A 72 1.29 13.73 2.05
N LEU A 73 2.29 13.09 1.44
CA LEU A 73 3.66 13.62 1.37
C LEU A 73 3.78 14.94 0.58
N VAL A 74 2.86 15.17 -0.37
CA VAL A 74 2.78 16.45 -1.08
C VAL A 74 2.06 17.50 -0.24
N ASN A 75 0.96 17.13 0.41
CA ASN A 75 0.18 18.04 1.25
C ASN A 75 0.96 18.57 2.45
N GLU A 76 1.77 17.72 3.10
CA GLU A 76 2.66 18.11 4.20
C GLU A 76 3.93 18.87 3.73
N GLY A 77 4.07 19.11 2.43
CA GLY A 77 5.20 19.86 1.88
C GLY A 77 6.53 19.10 1.82
N HIS A 78 6.58 17.82 2.18
CA HIS A 78 7.80 17.01 2.10
C HIS A 78 8.31 16.84 0.66
N VAL A 79 7.42 16.84 -0.33
CA VAL A 79 7.79 16.72 -1.75
C VAL A 79 6.90 17.59 -2.64
N ALA A 80 7.50 18.31 -3.58
CA ALA A 80 6.79 19.25 -4.47
C ALA A 80 5.82 18.61 -5.50
N SER A 81 5.83 17.28 -5.68
CA SER A 81 4.95 16.61 -6.66
C SER A 81 4.87 15.10 -6.41
N VAL A 82 3.69 14.53 -6.66
CA VAL A 82 3.41 13.09 -6.58
C VAL A 82 4.42 12.26 -7.39
N ASN A 83 4.80 12.72 -8.59
CA ASN A 83 5.77 12.02 -9.44
C ASN A 83 7.17 11.95 -8.79
N LYS A 84 7.56 13.00 -8.06
CA LYS A 84 8.83 13.02 -7.32
C LYS A 84 8.77 12.12 -6.10
N VAL A 85 7.60 11.98 -5.46
CA VAL A 85 7.40 11.05 -4.34
C VAL A 85 7.63 9.61 -4.79
N PHE A 86 7.05 9.21 -5.93
CA PHE A 86 7.26 7.86 -6.46
C PHE A 86 8.74 7.59 -6.75
N LYS A 87 9.47 8.54 -7.32
CA LYS A 87 10.92 8.38 -7.57
C LYS A 87 11.75 8.27 -6.28
N ARG A 88 11.50 9.14 -5.28
CA ARG A 88 12.28 9.19 -4.03
C ARG A 88 11.92 8.10 -3.03
N TYR A 89 10.64 7.87 -2.77
CA TYR A 89 10.17 7.10 -1.61
C TYR A 89 9.44 5.80 -1.99
N LEU A 90 8.72 5.77 -3.12
CA LEU A 90 7.76 4.68 -3.43
C LEU A 90 8.09 3.82 -4.68
N ALA A 91 9.24 3.99 -5.32
CA ALA A 91 9.65 3.21 -6.49
C ALA A 91 10.11 1.79 -6.14
N LYS A 92 9.90 0.84 -7.07
CA LYS A 92 10.28 -0.59 -6.93
C LYS A 92 11.82 -0.71 -6.81
N GLY A 93 12.34 -1.36 -5.75
CA GLY A 93 13.79 -1.59 -5.56
C GLY A 93 14.27 -1.71 -4.11
N LYS A 94 15.48 -2.26 -3.94
CA LYS A 94 16.11 -2.80 -2.70
C LYS A 94 16.21 -1.82 -1.50
N ASN A 95 16.13 -0.51 -1.73
CA ASN A 95 16.27 0.54 -0.68
C ASN A 95 14.99 1.37 -0.44
N ARG A 96 13.81 0.93 -0.90
CA ARG A 96 12.58 1.74 -0.84
C ARG A 96 11.48 1.12 0.01
N LEU A 97 10.67 1.99 0.61
CA LEU A 97 9.64 1.70 1.63
C LEU A 97 8.62 0.63 1.19
N CYS A 98 8.51 0.37 -0.10
CA CYS A 98 7.58 -0.59 -0.71
C CYS A 98 8.10 -2.03 -0.88
N THR A 99 9.32 -2.40 -0.45
CA THR A 99 9.69 -3.83 -0.36
C THR A 99 9.22 -4.39 0.98
N ALA A 100 7.93 -4.72 1.06
CA ALA A 100 7.47 -5.68 2.05
C ALA A 100 7.78 -7.07 1.50
N THR A 101 9.04 -7.50 1.61
CA THR A 101 9.37 -8.92 1.55
C THR A 101 8.90 -9.52 2.87
N MET A 102 7.62 -9.87 2.94
CA MET A 102 7.20 -10.91 3.87
C MET A 102 7.72 -12.21 3.26
N VAL A 103 8.86 -12.69 3.77
CA VAL A 103 9.15 -14.12 3.76
C VAL A 103 8.12 -14.74 4.69
N LEU A 104 6.90 -14.91 4.19
CA LEU A 104 5.99 -15.90 4.74
C LEU A 104 6.33 -17.16 3.96
N ASN A 105 7.15 -18.02 4.58
CA ASN A 105 7.28 -19.40 4.17
C ASN A 105 5.88 -19.99 4.02
N TRP A 106 5.51 -20.21 2.77
CA TRP A 106 4.77 -21.37 2.27
C TRP A 106 5.38 -21.71 0.92
#